data_AF-A0A960FP72-F1
#
_entry.id   AF-A0A960FP72-F1
#
_cell.length_a   1.000
_cell.length_b   1.000
_cell.length_c   1.000
_cell.angle_alpha   90.00
_cell.angle_beta   90.00
_cell.angle_gamma   90.00
#
_symmetry.space_group_name_H-M   'P 1'
#
loop_
_entity.id
_entity.type
_entity.pdbx_description
1 polymer ?
#
loop_
_entity_poly.entity_id
_entity_poly.type
_entity_poly.pdbx_seq_one_letter_code
_entity_poly.pdbx_strand_id
1 'polypeptide(L)'
;MSKTLRSVGTQMVSAAAGAVLAVVLVSGGFAFAQDAPEAGVGVAEALAPANTVNSASIINGTVTGTDIANGTIGRRDFKANVIARWAKVNAGIATQLLRGRGVETAFRSSAGVYRVSFSASVANCGWTATLNDNGAGTSGPGQISVESSTQAPTDLIVRTYNAAGQPADTAETDGFTVTVDC
;
A
#
# COMPACT_ATOMS: atom_id res chain seq x y z
N MET A 1 -24.83 -47.92 14.42
CA MET A 1 -24.94 -49.39 14.61
C MET A 1 -25.16 -50.00 13.22
N SER A 2 -24.27 -50.90 12.78
CA SER A 2 -24.26 -51.69 11.52
C SER A 2 -24.57 -50.97 10.19
N LYS A 3 -23.59 -50.70 9.32
CA LYS A 3 -23.03 -51.60 8.27
C LYS A 3 -24.09 -52.32 7.43
N THR A 4 -24.19 -51.92 6.16
CA THR A 4 -24.55 -52.82 5.05
C THR A 4 -23.51 -52.64 3.95
N LEU A 5 -22.86 -53.76 3.63
CA LEU A 5 -21.82 -53.97 2.63
C LEU A 5 -22.44 -54.68 1.42
N ARG A 6 -21.71 -54.65 0.30
CA ARG A 6 -21.86 -55.36 -1.01
C ARG A 6 -22.43 -54.44 -2.09
N SER A 7 -21.92 -54.41 -3.33
CA SER A 7 -21.13 -55.40 -4.08
C SER A 7 -20.49 -54.70 -5.30
N VAL A 8 -19.21 -54.94 -5.62
CA VAL A 8 -18.71 -55.83 -6.71
C VAL A 8 -18.51 -55.11 -8.06
N GLY A 9 -17.29 -55.27 -8.59
CA GLY A 9 -16.93 -55.09 -10.00
C GLY A 9 -15.99 -53.90 -10.23
N THR A 10 -14.76 -54.02 -10.76
CA THR A 10 -14.12 -55.15 -11.44
C THR A 10 -12.60 -54.89 -11.43
N GLN A 11 -11.82 -55.91 -11.06
CA GLN A 11 -10.37 -55.98 -11.27
C GLN A 11 -10.05 -56.25 -12.74
N MET A 12 -8.88 -55.85 -13.22
CA MET A 12 -7.85 -56.73 -13.85
C MET A 12 -6.77 -55.85 -14.48
N VAL A 13 -5.53 -55.85 -13.95
CA VAL A 13 -4.43 -56.81 -14.19
C VAL A 13 -3.72 -56.56 -15.52
N SER A 14 -2.44 -56.20 -15.43
CA SER A 14 -1.36 -56.87 -16.18
C SER A 14 0.00 -56.43 -15.64
N ALA A 15 0.53 -57.21 -14.69
CA ALA A 15 1.96 -57.29 -14.45
C ALA A 15 2.53 -58.24 -15.51
N ALA A 16 3.47 -57.77 -16.32
CA ALA A 16 4.25 -58.61 -17.22
C ALA A 16 5.65 -58.79 -16.63
N ALA A 17 5.98 -60.06 -16.35
CA ALA A 17 7.32 -60.51 -16.00
C ALA A 17 8.02 -61.08 -17.23
N GLY A 18 9.36 -61.00 -17.26
CA GLY A 18 10.25 -61.74 -18.16
C GLY A 18 11.41 -60.88 -18.63
N ALA A 19 12.67 -61.30 -18.71
CA ALA A 19 13.41 -62.46 -18.22
C ALA A 19 14.92 -62.07 -18.31
N VAL A 20 15.74 -62.79 -17.56
CA VAL A 20 17.18 -62.58 -17.33
C VAL A 20 18.04 -62.74 -18.59
N LEU A 21 19.05 -61.88 -18.78
CA LEU A 21 20.32 -62.26 -19.43
C LEU A 21 21.47 -61.41 -18.87
N ALA A 22 22.39 -62.06 -18.14
CA ALA A 22 23.68 -61.50 -17.81
C ALA A 22 24.68 -61.87 -18.93
N VAL A 23 25.28 -60.85 -19.55
CA VAL A 23 26.43 -61.01 -20.46
C VAL A 23 27.56 -60.14 -19.91
N VAL A 24 28.72 -60.75 -19.70
CA VAL A 24 29.93 -60.14 -19.15
C VAL A 24 31.03 -60.19 -20.21
N LEU A 25 31.79 -59.08 -20.30
CA LEU A 25 33.02 -58.79 -21.09
C LEU A 25 32.77 -58.53 -22.60
N VAL A 26 33.26 -57.46 -23.22
CA VAL A 26 34.68 -57.08 -23.41
C VAL A 26 34.80 -55.57 -23.71
N SER A 27 35.91 -54.97 -23.26
CA SER A 27 36.42 -53.61 -23.52
C SER A 27 35.94 -52.90 -24.80
N GLY A 28 35.28 -51.76 -24.61
CA GLY A 28 34.98 -50.78 -25.65
C GLY A 28 34.12 -49.67 -25.06
N GLY A 29 34.71 -48.48 -24.87
CA GLY A 29 33.98 -47.34 -24.33
C GLY A 29 32.86 -46.91 -25.27
N PHE A 30 31.63 -47.31 -24.96
CA PHE A 30 30.44 -46.72 -25.52
C PHE A 30 29.98 -45.64 -24.53
N ALA A 31 30.16 -44.38 -24.91
CA ALA A 31 29.55 -43.27 -24.19
C ALA A 31 28.03 -43.39 -24.35
N PHE A 32 27.34 -43.80 -23.27
CA PHE A 32 25.91 -43.54 -23.17
C PHE A 32 25.77 -42.05 -22.89
N ALA A 33 25.31 -41.29 -23.89
CA ALA A 33 24.72 -40.00 -23.61
C ALA A 33 23.45 -40.29 -22.80
N GLN A 34 23.55 -40.14 -21.48
CA GLN A 34 22.40 -39.86 -20.64
C GLN A 34 21.79 -38.59 -21.22
N ASP A 35 20.64 -38.69 -21.88
CA ASP A 35 19.80 -37.53 -22.10
C ASP A 35 19.57 -36.91 -20.72
N ALA A 36 20.06 -35.68 -20.56
CA ALA A 36 19.75 -34.90 -19.38
C ALA A 36 18.22 -34.86 -19.27
N PRO A 37 17.63 -35.12 -18.09
CA PRO A 37 16.20 -35.04 -17.93
C PRO A 37 15.75 -33.67 -18.45
N GLU A 38 14.93 -33.68 -19.51
CA GLU A 38 14.25 -32.50 -20.00
C GLU A 38 13.67 -31.82 -18.77
N ALA A 39 14.00 -30.54 -18.63
CA ALA A 39 13.63 -29.69 -17.52
C ALA A 39 12.30 -30.18 -16.97
N GLY A 40 12.35 -30.77 -15.77
CA GLY A 40 11.14 -31.21 -15.08
C GLY A 40 10.14 -30.08 -15.18
N VAL A 41 8.86 -30.42 -15.32
CA VAL A 41 7.73 -29.50 -15.43
C VAL A 41 7.64 -28.69 -14.13
N GLY A 42 8.63 -27.85 -13.90
CA GLY A 42 8.63 -26.78 -12.96
C GLY A 42 7.52 -25.93 -13.48
N VAL A 43 6.46 -25.88 -12.69
CA VAL A 43 5.50 -24.80 -12.74
C VAL A 43 6.30 -23.55 -13.08
N ALA A 44 6.15 -23.07 -14.31
CA ALA A 44 6.76 -21.82 -14.72
C ALA A 44 6.00 -20.76 -13.92
N GLU A 45 6.40 -20.55 -12.66
CA GLU A 45 6.18 -19.28 -12.02
C GLU A 45 6.71 -18.28 -13.03
N ALA A 46 5.82 -17.40 -13.49
CA ALA A 46 6.17 -16.38 -14.45
C ALA A 46 7.42 -15.68 -13.93
N LEU A 47 8.57 -15.98 -14.55
CA LEU A 47 9.84 -15.37 -14.18
C LEU A 47 9.60 -13.87 -14.28
N ALA A 48 9.80 -13.17 -13.16
CA ALA A 48 9.63 -11.74 -13.14
C ALA A 48 10.49 -11.15 -14.26
N PRO A 49 10.01 -10.13 -15.00
CA PRO A 49 10.78 -9.53 -16.09
C PRO A 49 12.19 -9.17 -15.61
N ALA A 50 13.17 -9.20 -16.52
CA ALA A 50 14.55 -8.84 -16.18
C ALA A 50 14.60 -7.53 -15.38
N ASN A 51 15.46 -7.49 -14.36
CA ASN A 51 15.56 -6.39 -13.40
C ASN A 51 14.36 -6.20 -12.46
N THR A 52 13.56 -7.24 -12.22
CA THR A 52 12.47 -7.23 -11.23
C THR A 52 12.80 -8.12 -10.04
N VAL A 53 12.51 -7.62 -8.84
CA VAL A 53 12.56 -8.35 -7.56
C VAL A 53 11.11 -8.60 -7.13
N ASN A 54 10.76 -9.84 -6.82
CA ASN A 54 9.44 -10.23 -6.31
C ASN A 54 9.52 -10.71 -4.84
N SER A 55 8.39 -11.06 -4.24
CA SER A 55 8.36 -11.52 -2.84
C SER A 55 9.13 -12.83 -2.59
N ALA A 56 9.26 -13.70 -3.59
CA ALA A 56 10.06 -14.93 -3.46
C ALA A 56 11.57 -14.66 -3.43
N SER A 57 12.02 -13.55 -4.02
CA SER A 57 13.43 -13.13 -4.00
C SER A 57 13.85 -12.37 -2.72
N ILE A 58 12.93 -12.12 -1.79
CA ILE A 58 13.21 -11.41 -0.53
C ILE A 58 12.95 -12.34 0.65
N ILE A 59 13.99 -12.57 1.46
CA ILE A 59 13.83 -13.26 2.74
C ILE A 59 13.40 -12.23 3.80
N ASN A 60 12.44 -12.59 4.65
CA ASN A 60 11.93 -11.67 5.66
C ASN A 60 13.04 -11.19 6.61
N GLY A 61 13.10 -9.88 6.83
CA GLY A 61 14.07 -9.25 7.74
C GLY A 61 15.50 -9.15 7.20
N THR A 62 15.79 -9.59 5.97
CA THR A 62 17.17 -9.51 5.41
C THR A 62 17.45 -8.22 4.68
N VAL A 63 16.41 -7.51 4.21
CA VAL A 63 16.56 -6.16 3.67
C VAL A 63 16.45 -5.17 4.83
N THR A 64 17.56 -4.50 5.12
CA THR A 64 17.68 -3.53 6.21
C THR A 64 18.01 -2.14 5.66
N GLY A 65 18.09 -1.14 6.54
CA GLY A 65 18.43 0.23 6.14
C GLY A 65 19.82 0.39 5.52
N THR A 66 20.75 -0.55 5.72
CA THR A 66 22.09 -0.49 5.11
C THR A 66 22.13 -0.98 3.67
N ASP A 67 21.16 -1.82 3.28
CA ASP A 67 21.06 -2.38 1.92
C ASP A 67 20.46 -1.37 0.93
N ILE A 68 19.81 -0.32 1.44
CA ILE A 68 19.18 0.75 0.66
C ILE A 68 20.00 2.02 0.87
N ALA A 69 20.76 2.43 -0.15
CA ALA A 69 21.54 3.66 -0.06
C ALA A 69 20.62 4.89 0.09
N ASN A 70 21.05 5.86 0.89
CA ASN A 70 20.26 7.06 1.16
C ASN A 70 19.84 7.79 -0.13
N GLY A 71 18.55 8.12 -0.24
CA GLY A 71 17.99 8.84 -1.38
C GLY A 71 17.68 7.99 -2.61
N THR A 72 17.96 6.68 -2.59
CA THR A 72 17.60 5.76 -3.70
C THR A 72 16.11 5.48 -3.78
N ILE A 73 15.45 5.32 -2.63
CA ILE A 73 14.00 5.22 -2.52
C ILE A 73 13.46 6.55 -2.00
N GLY A 74 12.61 7.19 -2.78
CA GLY A 74 11.94 8.43 -2.46
C GLY A 74 10.43 8.34 -2.60
N ARG A 75 9.76 9.48 -2.40
CA ARG A 75 8.29 9.58 -2.45
C ARG A 75 7.68 9.20 -3.81
N ARG A 76 8.46 9.08 -4.87
CA ARG A 76 7.95 8.70 -6.20
C ARG A 76 7.87 7.18 -6.38
N ASP A 77 8.59 6.44 -5.54
CA ASP A 77 8.68 4.98 -5.61
C ASP A 77 7.58 4.29 -4.81
N PHE A 78 6.89 5.05 -3.96
CA PHE A 78 5.73 4.60 -3.20
C PHE A 78 4.43 4.89 -3.96
N LYS A 79 3.47 3.98 -3.86
CA LYS A 79 2.10 4.22 -4.33
C LYS A 79 1.47 5.37 -3.54
N ALA A 80 0.52 6.06 -4.17
CA ALA A 80 -0.15 7.23 -3.57
C ALA A 80 -0.79 6.95 -2.20
N ASN A 81 -1.23 5.71 -1.94
CA ASN A 81 -1.84 5.32 -0.67
C ASN A 81 -0.83 4.98 0.44
N VAL A 82 0.47 5.01 0.18
CA VAL A 82 1.52 4.78 1.20
C VAL A 82 2.06 6.12 1.73
N ILE A 83 1.70 7.23 1.08
CA ILE A 83 2.19 8.56 1.43
C ILE A 83 1.02 9.36 1.97
N ALA A 84 1.18 9.90 3.18
CA ALA A 84 0.18 10.77 3.79
C ALA A 84 -0.25 11.91 2.85
N ARG A 85 -1.56 12.12 2.80
CA ARG A 85 -2.19 13.25 2.10
C ARG A 85 -2.18 14.44 3.04
N TRP A 86 -2.08 15.65 2.50
CA TRP A 86 -2.08 16.84 3.35
C TRP A 86 -2.50 18.08 2.59
N ALA A 87 -2.98 19.08 3.32
CA ALA A 87 -3.35 20.38 2.79
C ALA A 87 -2.85 21.47 3.73
N LYS A 88 -2.18 22.48 3.17
CA LYS A 88 -1.86 23.75 3.84
C LYS A 88 -2.81 24.81 3.31
N VAL A 89 -3.61 25.38 4.19
CA VAL A 89 -4.74 26.25 3.87
C VAL A 89 -4.56 27.60 4.55
N ASN A 90 -4.79 28.68 3.80
CA ASN A 90 -5.05 30.00 4.37
C ASN A 90 -6.51 30.02 4.84
N ALA A 91 -6.73 30.23 6.14
CA ALA A 91 -8.04 30.09 6.78
C ALA A 91 -8.59 31.45 7.25
N GLY A 92 -8.46 32.46 6.39
CA GLY A 92 -9.16 33.74 6.51
C GLY A 92 -10.51 33.74 5.77
N ILE A 93 -11.13 34.91 5.64
CA ILE A 93 -12.33 35.09 4.83
C ILE A 93 -12.01 34.77 3.36
N ALA A 94 -10.84 35.19 2.88
CA ALA A 94 -10.32 34.85 1.55
C ALA A 94 -9.61 33.48 1.58
N THR A 95 -10.33 32.42 1.97
CA THR A 95 -9.75 31.08 2.10
C THR A 95 -9.14 30.58 0.81
N GLN A 96 -7.93 30.03 0.91
CA GLN A 96 -7.21 29.47 -0.22
C GLN A 96 -6.46 28.19 0.17
N LEU A 97 -6.55 27.17 -0.69
CA LEU A 97 -5.61 26.05 -0.66
C LEU A 97 -4.24 26.54 -1.19
N LEU A 98 -3.24 26.61 -0.31
CA LEU A 98 -1.91 27.13 -0.67
C LEU A 98 -1.05 26.04 -1.32
N ARG A 99 -1.04 24.85 -0.71
CA ARG A 99 -0.26 23.69 -1.13
C ARG A 99 -0.92 22.41 -0.62
N GLY A 100 -0.63 21.28 -1.24
CA GLY A 100 -0.99 19.99 -0.68
C GLY A 100 -0.64 18.80 -1.56
N ARG A 101 -0.99 17.62 -1.07
CA ARG A 101 -0.89 16.33 -1.77
C ARG A 101 -2.19 15.56 -1.55
N GLY A 102 -2.78 15.07 -2.64
CA GLY A 102 -4.03 14.31 -2.59
C GLY A 102 -5.23 15.13 -2.11
N VAL A 103 -5.08 16.45 -2.01
CA VAL A 103 -6.15 17.42 -1.77
C VAL A 103 -6.55 18.05 -3.10
N GLU A 104 -7.84 18.24 -3.29
CA GLU A 104 -8.42 18.86 -4.49
C GLU A 104 -8.82 20.30 -4.24
N THR A 105 -9.51 20.57 -3.12
CA THR A 105 -10.00 21.91 -2.79
C THR A 105 -10.00 22.16 -1.28
N ALA A 106 -9.95 23.45 -0.92
CA ALA A 106 -10.28 23.91 0.42
C ALA A 106 -11.07 25.22 0.32
N PHE A 107 -12.20 25.30 1.03
CA PHE A 107 -13.04 26.50 1.03
C PHE A 107 -13.74 26.74 2.37
N ARG A 108 -14.07 27.99 2.64
CA ARG A 108 -14.81 28.41 3.83
C ARG A 108 -16.30 28.21 3.64
N SER A 109 -16.94 27.52 4.57
CA SER A 109 -18.39 27.36 4.62
C SER A 109 -19.06 28.43 5.50
N SER A 110 -18.42 28.77 6.62
CA SER A 110 -18.86 29.83 7.55
C SER A 110 -17.68 30.28 8.40
N ALA A 111 -17.88 31.24 9.30
CA ALA A 111 -16.83 31.69 10.22
C ALA A 111 -16.24 30.52 11.00
N GLY A 112 -14.92 30.35 10.89
CA GLY A 112 -14.17 29.27 11.52
C GLY A 112 -14.54 27.87 11.05
N VAL A 113 -15.18 27.69 9.89
CA VAL A 113 -15.55 26.37 9.35
C VAL A 113 -15.12 26.24 7.91
N TYR A 114 -14.22 25.29 7.68
CA TYR A 114 -13.61 25.02 6.38
C TYR A 114 -13.89 23.59 5.97
N ARG A 115 -14.06 23.39 4.68
CA ARG A 115 -14.09 22.08 4.07
C ARG A 115 -12.82 21.87 3.28
N VAL A 116 -12.19 20.72 3.49
CA VAL A 116 -11.02 20.27 2.73
C VAL A 116 -11.37 18.95 2.07
N SER A 117 -11.38 18.94 0.73
CA SER A 117 -11.75 17.77 -0.07
C SER A 117 -10.50 17.08 -0.60
N PHE A 118 -10.39 15.78 -0.36
CA PHE A 118 -9.29 14.95 -0.84
C PHE A 118 -9.71 14.12 -2.06
N SER A 119 -8.72 13.70 -2.86
CA SER A 119 -8.95 12.94 -4.10
C SER A 119 -9.35 11.48 -3.88
N ALA A 120 -9.48 11.06 -2.62
CA ALA A 120 -9.86 9.70 -2.23
C ALA A 120 -10.57 9.74 -0.87
N SER A 121 -11.35 8.69 -0.59
CA SER A 121 -12.06 8.54 0.68
C SER A 121 -11.08 8.61 1.86
N VAL A 122 -11.46 9.38 2.87
CA VAL A 122 -10.77 9.54 4.16
C VAL A 122 -11.47 8.81 5.30
N ALA A 123 -12.56 8.08 5.01
CA ALA A 123 -13.42 7.45 6.02
C ALA A 123 -12.71 6.41 6.92
N ASN A 124 -11.67 5.76 6.40
CA ASN A 124 -10.89 4.74 7.12
C ASN A 124 -9.48 5.23 7.49
N CYS A 125 -9.26 6.54 7.49
CA CYS A 125 -7.94 7.15 7.69
C CYS A 125 -7.86 7.82 9.07
N GLY A 126 -6.65 7.99 9.59
CA GLY A 126 -6.37 8.91 10.70
C GLY A 126 -6.08 10.31 10.17
N TRP A 127 -6.37 11.34 10.97
CA TRP A 127 -6.04 12.73 10.62
C TRP A 127 -5.56 13.54 11.81
N THR A 128 -4.72 14.53 11.53
CA THR A 128 -4.25 15.54 12.48
C THR A 128 -4.21 16.90 11.82
N ALA A 129 -4.45 17.97 12.58
CA ALA A 129 -4.26 19.32 12.10
C ALA A 129 -3.66 20.23 13.16
N THR A 130 -3.05 21.31 12.68
CA THR A 130 -2.45 22.34 13.53
C THR A 130 -2.66 23.69 12.90
N LEU A 131 -2.96 24.69 13.73
CA LEU A 131 -2.96 26.10 13.31
C LEU A 131 -1.53 26.51 12.95
N ASN A 132 -1.38 27.32 11.93
CA ASN A 132 -0.09 27.81 11.50
C ASN A 132 -0.16 29.26 11.02
N ASP A 133 1.01 29.90 11.02
CA ASP A 133 1.23 31.11 10.26
C ASP A 133 1.68 30.74 8.84
N ASN A 134 1.03 31.29 7.82
CA ASN A 134 1.42 31.10 6.42
C ASN A 134 2.39 32.20 5.95
N GLY A 135 2.60 33.25 6.75
CA GLY A 135 3.60 34.28 6.56
C GLY A 135 4.94 33.99 7.24
N ALA A 136 5.60 35.06 7.67
CA ALA A 136 6.88 35.04 8.39
C ALA A 136 6.76 35.63 9.82
N GLY A 137 5.56 35.57 10.39
CA GLY A 137 5.21 36.05 11.72
C GLY A 137 5.04 34.92 12.74
N THR A 138 4.13 35.16 13.68
CA THR A 138 3.79 34.21 14.75
C THR A 138 2.34 33.79 14.64
N SER A 139 2.06 32.50 14.70
CA SER A 139 0.68 32.00 14.78
C SER A 139 0.02 32.52 16.06
N GLY A 140 -1.15 33.13 15.92
CA GLY A 140 -1.96 33.53 17.06
C GLY A 140 -2.45 32.32 17.89
N PRO A 141 -2.84 32.54 19.16
CA PRO A 141 -3.46 31.49 19.96
C PRO A 141 -4.83 31.12 19.39
N GLY A 142 -5.17 29.83 19.45
CA GLY A 142 -6.46 29.33 18.99
C GLY A 142 -6.63 27.85 19.23
N GLN A 143 -7.82 27.35 18.90
CA GLN A 143 -8.12 25.92 18.93
C GLN A 143 -8.54 25.45 17.55
N ILE A 144 -8.29 24.17 17.26
CA ILE A 144 -8.63 23.54 16.00
C ILE A 144 -9.27 22.17 16.27
N SER A 145 -10.35 21.86 15.57
CA SER A 145 -10.90 20.51 15.49
C SER A 145 -11.00 20.07 14.03
N VAL A 146 -10.98 18.76 13.83
CA VAL A 146 -11.15 18.16 12.52
C VAL A 146 -12.09 16.98 12.63
N GLU A 147 -13.09 16.96 11.78
CA GLU A 147 -14.07 15.89 11.71
C GLU A 147 -14.32 15.43 10.28
N SER A 148 -14.79 14.20 10.11
CA SER A 148 -15.26 13.70 8.82
C SER A 148 -16.53 14.43 8.39
N SER A 149 -16.67 14.72 7.10
CA SER A 149 -17.92 15.23 6.55
C SER A 149 -18.99 14.14 6.48
N THR A 150 -20.23 14.50 6.81
CA THR A 150 -21.40 13.64 6.60
C THR A 150 -21.92 13.68 5.15
N GLN A 151 -21.43 14.61 4.34
CA GLN A 151 -21.91 14.84 2.98
C GLN A 151 -21.06 14.13 1.92
N ALA A 152 -19.76 13.91 2.19
CA ALA A 152 -18.87 13.23 1.26
C ALA A 152 -17.75 12.51 2.04
N PRO A 153 -17.45 11.24 1.73
CA PRO A 153 -16.44 10.46 2.43
C PRO A 153 -15.00 10.91 2.13
N THR A 154 -14.82 11.83 1.18
CA THR A 154 -13.55 12.45 0.76
C THR A 154 -13.20 13.70 1.56
N ASP A 155 -14.15 14.22 2.34
CA ASP A 155 -14.06 15.56 2.90
C ASP A 155 -13.80 15.52 4.41
N LEU A 156 -12.88 16.38 4.84
CA LEU A 156 -12.75 16.77 6.24
C LEU A 156 -13.34 18.16 6.45
N ILE A 157 -14.05 18.34 7.56
CA ILE A 157 -14.44 19.64 8.07
C ILE A 157 -13.41 20.02 9.12
N VAL A 158 -12.78 21.18 8.92
CA VAL A 158 -11.83 21.77 9.86
C VAL A 158 -12.51 22.95 10.50
N ARG A 159 -12.50 23.01 11.83
CA ARG A 159 -13.02 24.15 12.58
C ARG A 159 -11.92 24.84 13.34
N THR A 160 -11.96 26.17 13.33
CA THR A 160 -11.05 27.01 14.10
C THR A 160 -11.86 27.86 15.07
N TYR A 161 -11.29 28.05 16.26
CA TYR A 161 -11.95 28.77 17.35
C TYR A 161 -11.01 29.80 17.96
N ASN A 162 -11.60 30.90 18.42
CA ASN A 162 -10.89 31.88 19.23
C ASN A 162 -10.63 31.36 20.65
N ALA A 163 -9.92 32.15 21.47
CA ALA A 163 -9.61 31.79 22.85
C ALA A 163 -10.83 31.58 23.76
N ALA A 164 -12.02 32.05 23.36
CA ALA A 164 -13.29 31.85 24.06
C ALA A 164 -14.06 30.60 23.56
N GLY A 165 -13.46 29.79 22.67
CA GLY A 165 -14.09 28.59 22.11
C GLY A 165 -15.20 28.88 21.09
N GLN A 166 -15.31 30.12 20.59
CA GLN A 166 -16.28 30.48 19.55
C GLN A 166 -15.68 30.27 18.16
N PRO A 167 -16.43 29.75 17.18
CA PRO A 167 -15.96 29.63 15.80
C PRO A 167 -15.48 30.97 15.27
N ALA A 168 -14.25 31.02 14.78
CA ALA A 168 -13.62 32.24 14.31
C ALA A 168 -12.65 31.93 13.18
N ASP A 169 -12.61 32.81 12.18
CA ASP A 169 -11.59 32.76 11.14
C ASP A 169 -10.21 33.06 11.73
N THR A 170 -9.17 32.54 11.10
CA THR A 170 -7.80 32.97 11.41
C THR A 170 -7.52 34.31 10.72
N ALA A 171 -6.38 34.95 11.03
CA ALA A 171 -5.96 36.12 10.27
C ALA A 171 -5.76 35.76 8.79
N GLU A 172 -5.87 36.75 7.88
CA GLU A 172 -5.76 36.52 6.43
C GLU A 172 -4.39 36.01 5.97
N THR A 173 -3.37 36.01 6.85
CA THR A 173 -2.05 35.42 6.60
C THR A 173 -1.83 34.09 7.31
N ASP A 174 -2.81 33.64 8.07
CA ASP A 174 -2.71 32.47 8.95
C ASP A 174 -3.59 31.35 8.39
N GLY A 175 -3.54 30.18 9.02
CA GLY A 175 -4.49 29.14 8.72
C GLY A 175 -4.18 27.85 9.43
N PHE A 176 -4.21 26.76 8.67
CA PHE A 176 -3.88 25.45 9.21
C PHE A 176 -3.20 24.54 8.19
N THR A 177 -2.56 23.50 8.72
CA THR A 177 -2.21 22.31 7.96
C THR A 177 -2.97 21.12 8.50
N VAL A 178 -3.57 20.33 7.60
CA VAL A 178 -4.18 19.04 7.92
C VAL A 178 -3.42 17.94 7.20
N THR A 179 -3.15 16.84 7.89
CA THR A 179 -2.53 15.62 7.35
C THR A 179 -3.49 14.45 7.56
N VAL A 180 -3.56 13.58 6.56
CA VAL A 180 -4.39 12.37 6.52
C VAL A 180 -3.50 11.18 6.21
N ASP A 181 -3.57 10.17 7.06
CA ASP A 181 -2.79 8.94 6.99
C ASP A 181 -3.74 7.74 6.86
N CYS A 182 -3.54 6.96 5.80
CA CYS A 182 -4.23 5.74 5.46
C CYS A 182 -3.15 4.73 5.05
#